data_AF-A0AAD5A4V3-F1
#
_entry.id   AF-A0AAD5A4V3-F1
#
_cell.length_a   1.000
_cell.length_b   1.000
_cell.length_c   1.000
_cell.angle_alpha   90.00
_cell.angle_beta   90.00
_cell.angle_gamma   90.00
#
_symmetry.space_group_name_H-M   'P 1'
#
loop_
_entity.id
_entity.type
_entity.pdbx_description
1 polymer ?
#
loop_
_entity_poly.entity_id
_entity_poly.type
_entity_poly.pdbx_seq_one_letter_code
_entity_poly.pdbx_strand_id
1 'polypeptide(L)'
;DPESTAADEFQKKFKFNLMKKFQCLNGLILKQENRTLLNEIYTELYITEGDSGDVNKEHEVKQIEAASRRNPTEDTPIKCSDIFKPLTEHEEPIRTVLTKGVAGIGKTVSVQKFVLDWAEEKTNQDVHLIFPLSFRDLNLMTGQKLSLVELLHVFF
;
A
#
# COMPACT_ATOMS: atom_id res chain seq x y z
N ASP A 1 27.81 -8.85 16.23
CA ASP A 1 27.00 -10.06 16.29
C ASP A 1 26.76 -10.55 14.86
N PRO A 2 27.23 -11.74 14.46
CA PRO A 2 27.08 -12.24 13.09
C PRO A 2 25.63 -12.37 12.64
N GLU A 3 24.69 -12.65 13.55
CA GLU A 3 23.26 -12.78 13.23
C GLU A 3 22.63 -11.43 12.88
N SER A 4 23.03 -10.36 13.59
CA SER A 4 22.63 -8.98 13.28
C SER A 4 23.11 -8.55 11.89
N THR A 5 24.34 -8.91 11.50
CA THR A 5 24.88 -8.56 10.18
C THR A 5 24.14 -9.27 9.04
N ALA A 6 23.78 -10.54 9.23
CA ALA A 6 23.05 -11.32 8.23
C ALA A 6 21.60 -10.81 8.04
N ALA A 7 20.93 -10.44 9.14
CA ALA A 7 19.60 -9.84 9.09
C ALA A 7 19.60 -8.50 8.34
N ASP A 8 20.59 -7.65 8.59
CA ASP A 8 20.75 -6.37 7.91
C ASP A 8 21.01 -6.53 6.40
N GLU A 9 21.86 -7.50 6.02
CA GLU A 9 22.13 -7.81 4.61
C GLU A 9 20.88 -8.33 3.90
N PHE A 10 20.12 -9.21 4.56
CA PHE A 10 18.84 -9.69 4.05
C PHE A 10 17.87 -8.53 3.84
N GLN A 11 17.70 -7.64 4.84
CA GLN A 11 16.78 -6.52 4.75
C GLN A 11 17.14 -5.57 3.61
N LYS A 12 18.43 -5.25 3.44
CA LYS A 12 18.92 -4.41 2.32
C LYS A 12 18.62 -5.04 0.97
N LYS A 13 18.89 -6.34 0.82
CA LYS A 13 18.59 -7.08 -0.41
C LYS A 13 17.08 -7.12 -0.69
N PHE A 14 16.27 -7.31 0.36
CA PHE A 14 14.82 -7.35 0.27
C PHE A 14 14.23 -6.00 -0.16
N LYS A 15 14.65 -4.90 0.48
CA LYS A 15 14.29 -3.53 0.06
C LYS A 15 14.68 -3.27 -1.39
N PHE A 16 15.91 -3.62 -1.79
CA PHE A 16 16.39 -3.43 -3.16
C PHE A 16 15.53 -4.18 -4.21
N ASN A 17 15.11 -5.42 -3.90
CA ASN A 17 14.22 -6.19 -4.78
C ASN A 17 12.84 -5.51 -4.92
N LEU A 18 12.29 -5.01 -3.81
CA LEU A 18 11.03 -4.28 -3.82
C LEU A 18 11.13 -2.95 -4.57
N MET A 19 12.20 -2.19 -4.36
CA MET A 19 12.50 -0.97 -5.12
C MET A 19 12.51 -1.28 -6.62
N LYS A 20 13.25 -2.30 -7.07
CA LYS A 20 13.26 -2.71 -8.49
C LYS A 20 11.89 -3.13 -9.01
N LYS A 21 11.06 -3.77 -8.19
CA LYS A 21 9.72 -4.23 -8.55
C LYS A 21 8.73 -3.06 -8.73
N PHE A 22 8.83 -2.03 -7.88
CA PHE A 22 7.85 -0.94 -7.80
C PHE A 22 8.34 0.43 -8.30
N GLN A 23 9.61 0.58 -8.66
CA GLN A 23 10.16 1.82 -9.22
C GLN A 23 9.49 2.27 -10.54
N CYS A 24 8.82 1.36 -11.25
CA CYS A 24 8.16 1.64 -12.52
C CYS A 24 6.70 1.16 -12.49
N LEU A 25 5.80 1.95 -13.07
CA LEU A 25 4.38 1.58 -13.19
C LEU A 25 4.19 0.54 -14.31
N ASN A 26 4.19 -0.74 -13.96
CA ASN A 26 3.90 -1.82 -14.91
C ASN A 26 2.38 -1.95 -15.11
N GLY A 27 1.87 -1.44 -16.24
CA GLY A 27 0.44 -1.51 -16.56
C GLY A 27 -0.07 -0.47 -17.57
N LEU A 28 0.70 0.59 -17.82
CA LEU A 28 0.54 1.40 -19.03
C LEU A 28 1.36 0.69 -20.12
N ILE A 29 0.69 0.28 -21.19
CA ILE A 29 1.33 -0.37 -22.35
C ILE A 29 2.24 0.67 -23.02
N LEU A 30 3.45 0.82 -22.51
CA LEU A 30 4.52 1.56 -23.15
C LEU A 30 5.69 0.59 -23.27
N LYS A 31 6.23 0.49 -24.48
CA LYS A 31 7.31 -0.41 -24.86
C LYS A 31 8.44 -0.37 -23.81
N GLN A 32 9.21 -1.44 -23.72
CA GLN A 32 10.31 -1.68 -22.79
C GLN A 32 11.32 -0.52 -22.66
N GLU A 33 11.33 0.41 -23.64
CA GLU A 33 12.12 1.64 -23.72
C GLU A 33 11.55 2.85 -22.95
N ASN A 34 10.29 2.83 -22.48
CA ASN A 34 9.61 3.94 -21.82
C ASN A 34 9.05 3.56 -20.43
N ARG A 35 9.92 3.07 -19.54
CA ARG A 35 9.54 2.87 -18.14
C ARG A 35 9.54 4.21 -17.41
N THR A 36 8.37 4.79 -17.20
CA THR A 36 8.24 6.00 -16.37
C THR A 36 8.43 5.65 -14.91
N LEU A 37 9.30 6.40 -14.22
CA LEU A 37 9.53 6.20 -12.79
C LEU A 37 8.29 6.63 -12.02
N LEU A 38 7.84 5.79 -11.08
CA LEU A 38 6.64 6.09 -10.30
C LEU A 38 6.79 7.42 -9.56
N ASN A 39 7.98 7.71 -9.03
CA ASN A 39 8.29 8.95 -8.33
C ASN A 39 8.17 10.21 -9.20
N GLU A 40 8.30 10.10 -10.53
CA GLU A 40 8.21 11.26 -11.45
C GLU A 40 6.76 11.63 -11.79
N ILE A 41 5.83 10.66 -11.68
CA ILE A 41 4.42 10.85 -12.08
C ILE A 41 3.44 10.75 -10.92
N TYR A 42 3.90 10.32 -9.74
CA TYR A 42 3.03 10.17 -8.59
C TYR A 42 2.56 11.53 -8.10
N THR A 43 1.24 11.71 -8.09
CA THR A 43 0.58 12.83 -7.42
C THR A 43 0.04 12.33 -6.09
N GLU A 44 0.29 13.09 -5.02
CA GLU A 44 -0.22 12.74 -3.69
C GLU A 44 -1.75 12.66 -3.71
N LEU A 45 -2.28 11.53 -3.23
CA LEU A 45 -3.72 11.32 -3.17
C LEU A 45 -4.29 12.04 -1.94
N TYR A 46 -5.45 12.66 -2.13
CA TYR A 46 -6.25 13.16 -1.02
C TYR A 46 -6.98 11.98 -0.37
N ILE A 47 -6.43 11.47 0.73
CA ILE A 47 -6.99 10.37 1.52
C ILE A 47 -7.62 10.98 2.77
N THR A 48 -8.81 10.52 3.13
CA THR A 48 -9.54 10.95 4.33
C THR A 48 -9.95 9.73 5.14
N GLU A 49 -10.26 9.94 6.42
CA GLU A 49 -10.85 8.89 7.25
C GLU A 49 -12.22 8.48 6.67
N GLY A 50 -12.46 7.18 6.55
CA GLY A 50 -13.77 6.67 6.18
C GLY A 50 -14.67 6.57 7.41
N ASP A 51 -15.98 6.82 7.26
CA ASP A 51 -16.95 6.67 8.35
C ASP A 51 -16.78 5.31 9.05
N SER A 52 -16.62 5.33 10.38
CA SER A 52 -16.37 4.16 11.24
C SER A 52 -17.59 3.25 11.44
N GLY A 53 -18.67 3.47 10.68
CA GLY A 53 -19.99 2.87 10.94
C GLY A 53 -20.40 1.82 9.93
N ASP A 54 -20.61 0.59 10.43
CA ASP A 54 -21.50 -0.49 9.99
C ASP A 54 -21.64 -0.83 8.49
N VAL A 55 -21.92 -2.11 8.22
CA VAL A 55 -22.32 -2.61 6.89
C VAL A 55 -23.71 -2.05 6.54
N ASN A 56 -23.79 -0.77 6.18
CA ASN A 56 -25.01 -0.17 5.68
C ASN A 56 -25.33 -0.78 4.30
N LYS A 57 -26.58 -1.22 4.09
CA LYS A 57 -27.00 -2.02 2.93
C LYS A 57 -27.04 -1.25 1.60
N GLU A 58 -26.51 -0.04 1.56
CA GLU A 58 -26.44 0.79 0.36
C GLU A 58 -25.27 0.39 -0.54
N HIS A 59 -25.36 0.72 -1.83
CA HIS A 59 -24.27 0.42 -2.78
C HIS A 59 -23.04 1.26 -2.46
N GLU A 60 -21.88 0.60 -2.32
CA GLU A 60 -20.59 1.22 -1.98
C GLU A 60 -20.23 2.41 -2.89
N VAL A 61 -20.60 2.37 -4.17
CA VAL A 61 -20.38 3.46 -5.13
C VAL A 61 -21.08 4.75 -4.69
N LYS A 62 -22.32 4.67 -4.20
CA LYS A 62 -23.08 5.86 -3.77
C LYS A 62 -22.44 6.50 -2.54
N GLN A 63 -21.93 5.70 -1.61
CA GLN A 63 -21.25 6.21 -0.41
C GLN A 63 -19.95 6.93 -0.80
N ILE A 64 -19.16 6.33 -1.69
CA ILE A 64 -17.91 6.93 -2.17
C ILE A 64 -18.18 8.24 -2.94
N GLU A 65 -19.19 8.27 -3.81
CA GLU A 65 -19.58 9.49 -4.51
C GLU A 65 -20.08 10.56 -3.54
N ALA A 66 -20.89 10.21 -2.53
CA ALA A 66 -21.36 11.14 -1.52
C ALA A 66 -20.20 11.72 -0.70
N ALA A 67 -19.25 10.88 -0.27
CA ALA A 67 -18.05 11.30 0.43
C ALA A 67 -17.20 12.26 -0.43
N SER A 68 -17.01 11.96 -1.72
CA SER A 68 -16.25 12.83 -2.64
C SER A 68 -16.87 14.20 -2.89
N ARG A 69 -18.16 14.39 -2.55
CA ARG A 69 -18.89 15.65 -2.68
C ARG A 69 -18.84 16.49 -1.39
N ARG A 70 -18.29 15.97 -0.28
CA ARG A 70 -18.07 16.75 0.95
C ARG A 70 -17.05 17.84 0.66
N ASN A 71 -17.16 18.97 1.35
CA ASN A 71 -16.22 20.07 1.17
C ASN A 71 -14.85 19.65 1.77
N PRO A 72 -13.71 19.83 1.07
CA PRO A 72 -12.39 19.46 1.58
C PRO A 72 -11.99 20.14 2.90
N THR A 73 -12.70 21.19 3.30
CA THR A 73 -12.51 21.91 4.56
C THR A 73 -13.07 21.19 5.78
N GLU A 74 -13.94 20.19 5.59
CA GLU A 74 -14.54 19.40 6.68
C GLU A 74 -13.74 18.13 7.00
N ASP A 75 -12.94 17.64 6.05
CA ASP A 75 -12.17 16.41 6.20
C ASP A 75 -10.72 16.68 6.64
N THR A 76 -10.20 15.82 7.51
CA THR A 76 -8.77 15.82 7.85
C THR A 76 -8.01 14.94 6.85
N PRO A 77 -7.13 15.52 5.99
CA PRO A 77 -6.37 14.74 5.04
C PRO A 77 -5.32 13.87 5.77
N ILE A 78 -5.23 12.63 5.36
CA ILE A 78 -4.28 11.64 5.85
C ILE A 78 -3.20 11.45 4.78
N LYS A 79 -1.92 11.62 5.14
CA LYS A 79 -0.83 11.27 4.24
C LYS A 79 -0.74 9.76 4.09
N CYS A 80 -0.41 9.28 2.90
CA CYS A 80 -0.30 7.83 2.68
C CYS A 80 0.76 7.16 3.59
N SER A 81 1.83 7.87 3.96
CA SER A 81 2.84 7.39 4.92
C SER A 81 2.34 7.26 6.36
N ASP A 82 1.23 7.93 6.68
CA ASP A 82 0.69 8.08 8.03
C ASP A 82 -0.55 7.22 8.26
N ILE A 83 -0.95 6.38 7.29
CA ILE A 83 -2.18 5.57 7.34
C ILE A 83 -2.28 4.59 8.52
N PHE A 84 -1.14 4.24 9.14
CA PHE A 84 -1.08 3.38 10.33
C PHE A 84 -0.83 4.16 11.63
N LYS A 85 -0.63 5.48 11.54
CA LYS A 85 -0.48 6.32 12.73
C LYS A 85 -1.86 6.58 13.34
N PRO A 86 -1.98 6.57 14.67
CA PRO A 86 -3.20 7.01 15.35
C PRO A 86 -3.60 8.41 14.86
N LEU A 87 -4.90 8.66 14.68
CA LEU A 87 -5.40 9.98 14.27
C LEU A 87 -5.32 10.96 15.44
N THR A 88 -5.45 10.45 16.66
CA THR A 88 -5.25 11.18 17.90
C THR A 88 -4.27 10.46 18.83
N GLU A 89 -3.58 11.20 19.71
CA GLU A 89 -2.57 10.63 20.63
C GLU A 89 -3.15 9.60 21.64
N HIS A 90 -4.48 9.51 21.75
CA HIS A 90 -5.19 8.67 22.70
C HIS A 90 -5.76 7.38 22.08
N GLU A 91 -5.58 7.19 20.77
CA GLU A 91 -6.07 6.01 20.07
C GLU A 91 -5.10 4.83 20.12
N GLU A 92 -5.66 3.62 20.06
CA GLU A 92 -4.85 2.41 19.90
C GLU A 92 -4.11 2.40 18.56
N PRO A 93 -2.93 1.75 18.46
CA PRO A 93 -2.21 1.63 17.21
C PRO A 93 -3.06 0.97 16.12
N ILE A 94 -3.16 1.63 14.96
CA ILE A 94 -3.91 1.11 13.81
C ILE A 94 -3.17 -0.12 13.26
N ARG A 95 -3.83 -1.29 13.32
CA ARG A 95 -3.28 -2.55 12.79
C ARG A 95 -3.80 -2.93 11.40
N THR A 96 -4.89 -2.32 10.97
CA THR A 96 -5.56 -2.67 9.71
C THR A 96 -6.20 -1.44 9.10
N VAL A 97 -5.99 -1.27 7.80
CA VAL A 97 -6.52 -0.16 7.00
C VAL A 97 -7.22 -0.76 5.78
N LEU A 98 -8.42 -0.26 5.47
CA LEU A 98 -9.14 -0.58 4.24
C LEU A 98 -9.31 0.69 3.42
N THR A 99 -8.61 0.80 2.30
CA THR A 99 -8.77 1.93 1.38
C THR A 99 -9.96 1.70 0.45
N LYS A 100 -10.96 2.56 0.56
CA LYS A 100 -12.15 2.58 -0.30
C LYS A 100 -12.04 3.69 -1.34
N GLY A 101 -12.68 3.50 -2.49
CA GLY A 101 -12.67 4.49 -3.56
C GLY A 101 -13.11 3.90 -4.90
N VAL A 102 -13.49 4.74 -5.86
CA VAL A 102 -13.94 4.28 -7.19
C VAL A 102 -12.83 3.58 -7.96
N ALA A 103 -13.19 2.83 -8.99
CA ALA A 103 -12.21 2.20 -9.88
C ALA A 103 -11.31 3.26 -10.53
N GLY A 104 -10.02 2.96 -10.69
CA GLY A 104 -9.06 3.88 -11.32
C GLY A 104 -8.55 5.03 -10.45
N ILE A 105 -9.09 5.25 -9.24
CA ILE A 105 -8.70 6.39 -8.38
C ILE A 105 -7.28 6.33 -7.79
N GLY A 106 -6.51 5.26 -8.08
CA GLY A 106 -5.13 5.13 -7.63
C GLY A 106 -4.88 4.25 -6.41
N LYS A 107 -5.88 3.49 -5.91
CA LYS A 107 -5.72 2.60 -4.72
C LYS A 107 -4.53 1.64 -4.81
N THR A 108 -4.31 1.00 -5.97
CA THR A 108 -3.17 0.10 -6.16
C THR A 108 -1.87 0.87 -6.29
N VAL A 109 -1.89 2.02 -6.94
CA VAL A 109 -0.70 2.87 -7.16
C VAL A 109 -0.21 3.45 -5.83
N SER A 110 -1.10 3.83 -4.91
CA SER A 110 -0.71 4.31 -3.58
C SER A 110 -0.03 3.22 -2.74
N VAL A 111 -0.50 1.97 -2.80
CA VAL A 111 0.19 0.84 -2.15
C VAL A 111 1.58 0.64 -2.74
N GLN A 112 1.72 0.69 -4.07
CA GLN A 112 3.03 0.58 -4.73
C GLN A 112 3.96 1.73 -4.30
N LYS A 113 3.44 2.95 -4.21
CA LYS A 113 4.18 4.14 -3.78
C LYS A 113 4.64 4.01 -2.33
N PHE A 114 3.76 3.57 -1.42
CA PHE A 114 4.08 3.32 -0.02
C PHE A 114 5.24 2.32 0.13
N VAL A 115 5.17 1.19 -0.60
CA VAL A 115 6.24 0.18 -0.59
C VAL A 115 7.54 0.75 -1.17
N LEU A 116 7.46 1.53 -2.25
CA LEU A 116 8.63 2.14 -2.88
C LEU A 116 9.32 3.14 -1.94
N ASP A 117 8.56 4.04 -1.31
CA ASP A 117 9.12 5.01 -0.37
C ASP A 117 9.76 4.34 0.85
N TRP A 118 9.16 3.25 1.34
CA TRP A 118 9.77 2.43 2.40
C TRP A 118 11.07 1.75 1.94
N ALA A 119 11.09 1.19 0.72
CA ALA A 119 12.26 0.53 0.16
C ALA A 119 13.41 1.50 -0.17
N GLU A 120 13.08 2.74 -0.53
CA GLU A 120 14.02 3.86 -0.74
C GLU A 120 14.42 4.56 0.57
N GLU A 121 13.98 4.03 1.71
CA GLU A 121 14.32 4.52 3.05
C GLU A 121 13.80 5.93 3.38
N LYS A 122 12.72 6.36 2.72
CA LYS A 122 12.13 7.70 2.89
C LYS A 122 11.16 7.77 4.07
N THR A 123 10.33 6.75 4.25
CA THR A 123 9.27 6.73 5.29
C THR A 123 9.11 5.34 5.92
N ASN A 124 8.40 5.27 7.05
CA ASN A 124 7.98 4.01 7.70
C ASN A 124 9.14 3.05 8.06
N GLN A 125 10.32 3.58 8.40
CA GLN A 125 11.51 2.76 8.72
C GLN A 125 11.43 2.07 10.10
N ASP A 126 10.40 2.38 10.88
CA ASP A 126 9.96 1.61 12.05
C ASP A 126 9.44 0.21 11.66
N VAL A 127 9.06 0.01 10.39
CA VAL A 127 8.62 -1.28 9.85
C VAL A 127 9.82 -2.08 9.32
N HIS A 128 10.03 -3.26 9.88
CA HIS A 128 11.15 -4.15 9.52
C HIS A 128 11.05 -4.73 8.11
N LEU A 129 9.85 -5.20 7.72
CA LEU A 129 9.60 -5.87 6.44
C LEU A 129 8.19 -5.55 5.94
N ILE A 130 8.03 -5.39 4.62
CA ILE A 130 6.74 -5.23 3.95
C ILE A 130 6.59 -6.29 2.86
N PHE A 131 5.51 -7.07 2.92
CA PHE A 131 5.20 -8.11 1.94
C PHE A 131 3.96 -7.72 1.11
N PRO A 132 4.13 -7.05 -0.04
CA PRO A 132 3.02 -6.69 -0.91
C PRO A 132 2.48 -7.90 -1.67
N LEU A 133 1.32 -8.39 -1.26
CA LEU A 133 0.63 -9.52 -1.89
C LEU A 133 -0.52 -9.02 -2.78
N SER A 134 -0.51 -9.44 -4.04
CA SER A 134 -1.55 -9.11 -5.02
C SER A 134 -2.72 -10.07 -4.88
N PHE A 135 -3.93 -9.57 -4.63
CA PHE A 135 -5.14 -10.41 -4.64
C PHE A 135 -5.34 -11.14 -5.96
N ARG A 136 -4.91 -10.56 -7.09
CA ARG A 136 -4.96 -11.24 -8.39
C ARG A 136 -4.11 -12.50 -8.36
N ASP A 137 -2.90 -12.42 -7.82
CA ASP A 137 -1.97 -13.55 -7.81
C ASP A 137 -2.38 -14.58 -6.75
N LEU A 138 -2.84 -14.11 -5.57
CA LEU A 138 -3.40 -14.97 -4.53
C LEU A 138 -4.62 -15.76 -5.04
N ASN A 139 -5.52 -15.12 -5.81
CA ASN A 139 -6.69 -15.79 -6.36
C ASN A 139 -6.34 -16.91 -7.35
N LEU A 140 -5.17 -16.87 -8.01
CA LEU A 140 -4.70 -17.96 -8.86
C LEU A 140 -4.24 -19.19 -8.07
N MET A 141 -4.00 -19.04 -6.76
CA MET A 141 -3.60 -20.11 -5.85
C MET A 141 -4.78 -20.70 -5.08
N THR A 142 -6.02 -20.30 -5.41
CA THR A 142 -7.24 -20.78 -4.76
C THR A 142 -7.32 -22.31 -4.81
N GLY A 143 -7.65 -22.94 -3.67
CA GLY A 143 -7.75 -24.40 -3.53
C GLY A 143 -6.48 -25.09 -3.03
N GLN A 144 -5.35 -24.39 -3.02
CA GLN A 144 -4.13 -24.87 -2.36
C GLN A 144 -4.14 -24.49 -0.88
N LYS A 145 -3.67 -25.38 -0.01
CA LYS A 145 -3.43 -25.06 1.41
C LYS A 145 -1.95 -24.75 1.56
N LEU A 146 -1.65 -23.49 1.85
CA LEU A 146 -0.29 -23.01 2.09
C LEU A 146 -0.23 -22.35 3.46
N SER A 147 0.84 -22.60 4.19
CA SER A 147 1.26 -21.80 5.33
C SER A 147 1.73 -20.41 4.88
N LEU A 148 1.85 -19.47 5.81
CA LEU A 148 2.40 -18.15 5.52
C LEU A 148 3.84 -18.24 4.96
N VAL A 149 4.66 -19.14 5.51
CA VAL A 149 6.06 -19.32 5.07
C VAL A 149 6.12 -19.82 3.62
N GLU A 150 5.28 -20.80 3.27
CA GLU A 150 5.19 -21.28 1.89
C GLU A 150 4.69 -20.18 0.95
N LEU A 151 3.69 -19.40 1.37
CA LEU A 151 3.19 -18.28 0.59
C LEU A 151 4.30 -17.24 0.33
N LEU A 152 5.08 -16.89 1.35
CA LEU A 152 6.17 -15.92 1.21
C LEU A 152 7.27 -16.44 0.29
N HIS A 153 7.67 -17.71 0.39
CA HIS A 153 8.66 -18.33 -0.50
C HIS A 153 8.22 -18.36 -1.98
N VAL A 154 6.92 -18.40 -2.25
CA VAL A 154 6.42 -18.34 -3.63
C VAL A 154 6.59 -16.93 -4.23
N PHE A 155 6.46 -15.88 -3.41
CA PHE A 155 6.41 -14.49 -3.87
C PHE A 155 7.71 -13.69 -3.67
N PHE A 156 8.61 -14.10 -2.77
CA PHE A 156 9.80 -13.35 -2.35
C PHE A 156 11.02 -14.26 -2.15
#